data_AF-A0A485CUE7-F1
#
_entry.id   AF-A0A485CUE7-F1
#
_cell.length_a   1.000
_cell.length_b   1.000
_cell.length_c   1.000
_cell.angle_alpha   90.00
_cell.angle_beta   90.00
_cell.angle_gamma   90.00
#
_symmetry.space_group_name_H-M   'P 1'
#
loop_
_entity.id
_entity.type
_entity.pdbx_description
1 polymer ?
#
loop_
_entity_poly.entity_id
_entity_poly.type
_entity_poly.pdbx_seq_one_letter_code
_entity_poly.pdbx_strand_id
1 'polypeptide(L)' 'MAMRAFTRVVETGNFTRAADSLNLPNATLSKLVKSLEAHLGVRLLHRTTPARRRNARGSGLL' A
#
# COMPACT_ATOMS: atom_id res chain seq x y z
N MET A 1 -4.47 -0.41 16.67
CA MET A 1 -5.12 -0.30 15.33
C MET A 1 -4.36 -0.99 14.20
N ALA A 2 -3.05 -1.29 14.31
CA ALA A 2 -2.28 -1.88 13.20
C ALA A 2 -2.77 -3.27 12.75
N MET A 3 -3.19 -4.14 13.69
CA MET A 3 -3.81 -5.42 13.35
C MET A 3 -5.08 -5.27 12.51
N ARG A 4 -5.97 -4.34 12.87
CA ARG A 4 -7.19 -4.04 12.07
C ARG A 4 -6.84 -3.59 10.65
N ALA A 5 -5.83 -2.74 10.51
CA ALA A 5 -5.37 -2.30 9.19
C ALA A 5 -4.85 -3.47 8.36
N PHE A 6 -4.04 -4.35 8.96
CA PHE A 6 -3.53 -5.55 8.31
C PHE A 6 -4.65 -6.52 7.89
N THR A 7 -5.55 -6.89 8.81
CA THR A 7 -6.71 -7.74 8.51
C THR A 7 -7.50 -7.19 7.33
N ARG A 8 -7.72 -5.87 7.31
CA ARG A 8 -8.48 -5.26 6.22
C ARG A 8 -7.76 -5.34 4.88
N VAL A 9 -6.43 -5.20 4.84
CA VAL A 9 -5.65 -5.39 3.60
C VAL A 9 -5.74 -6.83 3.10
N VAL A 10 -5.70 -7.80 4.00
CA VAL A 10 -5.80 -9.23 3.63
C VAL A 10 -7.20 -9.53 3.08
N GLU A 11 -8.26 -9.01 3.71
CA GLU A 11 -9.64 -9.18 3.26
C GLU A 11 -9.91 -8.53 1.89
N THR A 12 -9.37 -7.33 1.64
CA THR A 12 -9.62 -6.62 0.38
C THR A 12 -8.64 -6.98 -0.73
N GLY A 13 -7.48 -7.56 -0.40
CA GLY A 13 -6.35 -7.79 -1.31
C GLY A 13 -5.75 -6.49 -1.87
N ASN A 14 -6.18 -5.31 -1.42
CA ASN A 14 -5.83 -4.03 -2.02
C ASN A 14 -5.73 -2.92 -0.95
N PHE A 15 -4.56 -2.29 -0.86
CA PHE A 15 -4.29 -1.17 0.05
C PHE A 15 -5.26 0.00 -0.11
N THR A 16 -5.60 0.37 -1.34
CA THR A 16 -6.54 1.48 -1.62
C THR A 16 -7.92 1.16 -1.09
N ARG A 17 -8.48 0.00 -1.43
CA ARG A 17 -9.80 -0.42 -0.92
C ARG A 17 -9.83 -0.56 0.59
N ALA A 18 -8.75 -1.08 1.19
CA ALA A 18 -8.65 -1.19 2.64
C ALA A 18 -8.63 0.20 3.31
N ALA A 19 -7.88 1.14 2.75
CA ALA A 19 -7.74 2.50 3.27
C ALA A 19 -9.07 3.25 3.19
N ASP A 20 -9.77 3.15 2.05
CA ASP A 20 -11.10 3.72 1.85
C ASP A 20 -12.10 3.15 2.87
N SER A 21 -12.10 1.83 3.08
CA SER A 21 -13.01 1.18 4.03
C SER A 21 -12.76 1.55 5.49
N LEU A 22 -11.57 2.04 5.80
CA LEU A 22 -11.18 2.49 7.14
C LEU A 22 -11.20 4.01 7.27
N ASN A 23 -11.60 4.75 6.23
CA ASN A 23 -11.51 6.22 6.15
C ASN A 23 -10.10 6.73 6.49
N LEU A 24 -9.07 6.07 5.97
CA LEU A 24 -7.67 6.42 6.19
C LEU A 24 -6.98 6.81 4.89
N PRO A 25 -6.03 7.78 4.92
CA PRO A 25 -5.12 7.96 3.81
C PRO A 25 -4.28 6.69 3.56
N ASN A 26 -4.04 6.37 2.29
CA ASN A 26 -3.19 5.23 1.89
C ASN A 26 -1.81 5.25 2.56
N ALA A 27 -1.21 6.43 2.72
CA ALA A 27 0.08 6.60 3.40
C ALA A 27 0.01 6.19 4.89
N THR A 28 -1.08 6.52 5.57
CA THR A 28 -1.30 6.18 6.97
C THR A 28 -1.49 4.68 7.15
N LEU A 29 -2.34 4.05 6.34
CA LEU A 29 -2.54 2.60 6.37
C LEU A 29 -1.24 1.85 6.05
N SER A 30 -0.50 2.32 5.05
CA SER A 30 0.84 1.85 4.71
C SER A 30 1.80 1.93 5.90
N LYS A 31 1.80 3.03 6.66
CA LYS A 31 2.66 3.20 7.85
C LYS A 31 2.26 2.25 8.99
N LEU A 32 0.96 2.07 9.22
CA LEU A 32 0.44 1.15 10.25
C LEU A 32 0.89 -0.28 10.03
N VAL A 33 0.77 -0.79 8.80
CA VAL A 33 1.21 -2.15 8.46
C VAL A 33 2.74 -2.27 8.56
N LYS A 34 3.51 -1.27 8.10
CA LYS A 34 4.99 -1.29 8.27
C LYS A 34 5.40 -1.32 9.73
N SER A 35 4.70 -0.57 10.59
CA SER A 35 4.95 -0.56 12.02
C SER A 35 4.66 -1.91 12.66
N LEU A 36 3.63 -2.62 12.19
CA LEU A 36 3.32 -3.98 12.64
C LEU A 36 4.42 -4.97 12.24
N GLU A 37 4.83 -4.93 10.98
CA GLU A 37 5.94 -5.75 10.46
C GLU A 37 7.23 -5.51 11.24
N ALA A 38 7.56 -4.24 11.52
CA ALA A 38 8.73 -3.88 12.32
C ALA A 38 8.65 -4.38 13.76
N HIS A 39 7.48 -4.30 14.38
CA HIS A 39 7.26 -4.80 15.74
C HIS A 39 7.38 -6.32 15.83
N LEU A 40 6.93 -7.04 14.80
CA LEU A 40 6.98 -8.51 14.75
C LEU A 40 8.30 -9.04 14.18
N GLY A 41 9.14 -8.18 13.59
CA GLY A 41 10.38 -8.59 12.93
C GLY A 41 10.19 -9.41 11.66
N VAL A 42 8.99 -9.41 11.07
CA VAL A 42 8.65 -10.21 9.89
C VAL A 42 7.93 -9.36 8.84
N ARG A 43 8.11 -9.70 7.56
CA ARG A 43 7.34 -9.11 6.46
C ARG A 43 6.03 -9.88 6.30
N LEU A 44 4.91 -9.21 6.51
CA LEU A 44 3.58 -9.81 6.41
C LEU A 44 3.01 -9.69 4.99
N LEU A 45 3.38 -8.63 4.26
CA LEU A 45 2.85 -8.35 2.92
C LEU A 45 3.94 -7.99 1.91
N HIS A 46 3.87 -8.59 0.72
CA HIS A 46 4.71 -8.21 -0.43
C HIS A 46 4.02 -7.08 -1.19
N ARG A 47 4.47 -5.85 -0.96
CA ARG A 47 3.88 -4.68 -1.63
C ARG A 47 4.42 -4.53 -3.04
N THR A 48 3.56 -4.67 -4.03
CA THR A 48 3.81 -4.16 -5.37
C THR A 48 3.40 -2.70 -5.39
N THR A 49 4.36 -1.78 -5.37
CA THR A 49 4.08 -0.39 -5.75
C THR A 49 3.53 -0.44 -7.18
N PRO A 50 2.33 0.11 -7.47
CA PRO A 50 1.85 0.15 -8.84
C PRO A 50 2.95 0.76 -9.68
N ALA A 51 3.43 0.03 -10.70
CA ALA A 51 4.42 0.56 -11.63
C ALA A 51 3.73 1.75 -12.31
N ARG A 52 3.98 2.95 -11.80
CA ARG A 52 3.50 4.19 -12.39
C ARG A 52 4.17 4.24 -13.74
N ARG A 53 3.47 3.76 -14.77
CA ARG A 53 3.92 3.78 -16.15
C ARG A 53 4.18 5.24 -16.49
N ARG A 54 5.45 5.65 -16.38
CA ARG A 54 5.90 6.95 -16.85
C ARG A 54 5.68 6.90 -18.35
N ASN A 55 4.69 7.63 -18.82
CA ASN A 55 4.56 7.95 -20.22
C ASN A 55 5.79 8.79 -20.60
N ALA A 56 6.84 8.12 -21.10
CA ALA A 56 7.77 8.77 -21.99
C ALA A 56 7.01 9.08 -23.29
N ARG A 57 6.36 10.25 -23.34
CA ARG A 57 5.88 10.90 -24.57
C ARG A 57 6.53 12.29 -24.56
N GLY A 58 7.40 12.69 -25.48
CA GLY A 58 8.04 11.99 -26.58
C GLY A 58 9.45 12.56 -26.80
N SER A 59 10.38 11.67 -27.15
CA SER A 59 11.59 12.02 -27.89
C SER A 59 11.25 11.89 -29.37
N GLY A 60 11.71 12.85 -30.18
CA GLY A 60 11.30 13.07 -31.58
C GLY A 60 10.93 14.55 -31.71
N LEU A 61 11.87 15.48 -31.87
CA LEU A 61 12.61 15.70 -33.11
C LEU A 61 11.69 15.45 -34.31
N LEU A 62 10.96 16.49 -34.72
CA LEU A 62 11.00 17.13 -36.04
C LEU A 62 10.23 18.46 -35.94
#